data_AF-A0A349EUD0-F1
#
_entry.id   AF-A0A349EUD0-F1
#
_cell.length_a   1.000
_cell.length_b   1.000
_cell.length_c   1.000
_cell.angle_alpha   90.00
_cell.angle_beta   90.00
_cell.angle_gamma   90.00
#
_symmetry.space_group_name_H-M   'P 1'
#
loop_
_entity.id
_entity.type
_entity.pdbx_description
1 polymer ?
#
loop_
_entity_poly.entity_id
_entity_poly.type
_entity_poly.pdbx_seq_one_letter_code
_entity_poly.pdbx_strand_id
1 'polypeptide(L)'
;MRGKWERLILARKENNFTQQFCADFLHVSRNTWANWEMGIYEPSLEDLCLISSLLDVSIDYLLGNDKYVTLSLQQRKEITELANKVKDIVGSNHK
;
A
#
# COMPACT_ATOMS: atom_id res chain seq x y z
N MET A 1 -3.05 2.17 20.77
CA MET A 1 -3.64 2.13 19.41
C MET A 1 -2.48 2.17 18.42
N ARG A 2 -2.42 1.27 17.42
CA ARG A 2 -1.47 1.37 16.31
C ARG A 2 -1.93 2.53 15.42
N GLY A 3 -1.11 3.56 15.27
CA GLY A 3 -1.46 4.77 14.50
C GLY A 3 -1.53 4.48 13.00
N LYS A 4 -2.35 5.26 12.28
CA LYS A 4 -2.53 5.20 10.81
C LYS A 4 -1.20 5.16 10.03
N TRP A 5 -0.14 5.77 10.58
CA TRP A 5 1.16 5.93 9.93
C TRP A 5 2.26 4.99 10.46
N GLU A 6 1.92 3.84 11.05
CA GLU A 6 2.92 2.85 11.47
C GLU A 6 3.84 2.41 10.32
N ARG A 7 3.30 2.25 9.11
CA ARG A 7 4.06 1.85 7.92
C ARG A 7 5.00 2.93 7.38
N LEU A 8 4.69 4.20 7.61
CA LEU A 8 5.61 5.30 7.31
C LEU A 8 6.89 5.19 8.16
N ILE A 9 6.72 4.89 9.45
CA ILE A 9 7.83 4.69 10.38
C ILE A 9 8.66 3.47 9.97
N LEU A 10 7.99 2.35 9.63
CA LEU A 10 8.66 1.12 9.22
C LEU A 10 9.49 1.33 7.96
N ALA A 11 8.88 1.82 6.87
CA ALA A 11 9.57 2.05 5.60
C ALA A 11 10.75 3.03 5.73
N ARG A 12 10.61 4.09 6.53
CA ARG A 12 11.73 5.01 6.80
C ARG A 12 12.89 4.29 7.50
N LYS A 13 12.60 3.48 8.51
CA LYS A 13 13.62 2.75 9.28
C LYS A 13 14.31 1.66 8.45
N GLU A 14 13.57 0.97 7.59
CA GLU A 14 14.11 -0.03 6.66
C GLU A 14 15.12 0.58 5.68
N ASN A 15 14.86 1.82 5.24
CA ASN A 15 15.78 2.60 4.43
C ASN A 15 16.93 3.26 5.23
N ASN A 16 16.99 3.09 6.56
CA ASN A 16 17.95 3.76 7.45
C ASN A 16 17.90 5.30 7.40
N PHE A 17 16.74 5.87 7.05
CA PHE A 17 16.59 7.31 6.97
C PHE A 17 16.25 7.94 8.32
N THR A 18 16.82 9.11 8.58
CA THR A 18 16.42 9.94 9.72
C THR A 18 15.16 10.75 9.39
N GLN A 19 14.39 11.16 10.39
CA GLN A 19 13.26 12.07 10.17
C GLN A 19 13.71 13.40 9.56
N GLN A 20 14.93 13.86 9.88
CA GLN A 20 15.49 15.09 9.31
C GLN A 20 15.77 14.91 7.82
N PHE A 21 16.41 13.81 7.43
CA PHE A 21 16.69 13.51 6.02
C PHE A 21 15.41 13.49 5.17
N CYS A 22 14.36 12.82 5.66
CA CYS A 22 13.09 12.78 4.95
C CYS A 22 12.42 14.16 4.86
N ALA A 23 12.45 14.93 5.95
CA ALA A 23 11.91 16.28 5.96
C ALA A 23 12.65 17.20 4.97
N ASP A 24 13.98 17.11 4.91
CA ASP A 24 14.82 17.87 3.99
C ASP A 24 14.51 17.53 2.53
N PHE A 25 14.30 16.24 2.21
CA PHE A 25 13.93 15.80 0.86
C PHE A 25 12.58 16.38 0.41
N LEU A 26 11.60 16.45 1.31
CA LEU A 26 10.27 16.98 1.01
C LEU A 26 10.16 18.50 1.19
N HIS A 27 11.25 19.18 1.56
CA HIS A 27 11.25 20.60 1.88
C HIS A 27 10.22 20.99 2.95
N VAL A 28 10.03 20.12 3.95
CA VAL A 28 9.16 20.37 5.12
C VAL A 28 10.00 20.44 6.39
N SER A 29 9.39 20.90 7.49
CA SER A 29 10.08 20.88 8.77
C SER A 29 10.21 19.46 9.32
N ARG A 30 11.26 19.18 10.10
CA ARG A 30 11.38 17.90 10.84
C ARG A 30 10.17 17.62 11.73
N ASN A 31 9.58 18.66 12.32
CA ASN A 31 8.38 18.54 13.14
C ASN A 31 7.17 18.12 12.30
N THR A 32 7.04 18.63 11.06
CA THR A 32 6.00 18.20 10.13
C THR A 32 6.08 16.70 9.87
N TRP A 33 7.28 16.20 9.53
CA TRP A 33 7.51 14.78 9.34
C TRP A 33 7.19 13.94 10.59
N ALA A 34 7.67 14.38 11.76
CA ALA A 34 7.40 13.70 13.03
C ALA A 34 5.89 13.66 13.37
N ASN A 35 5.17 14.74 13.09
CA ASN A 35 3.72 14.81 13.30
C ASN A 35 2.95 13.84 12.37
N TRP A 36 3.44 13.61 11.15
CA TRP A 36 2.89 12.58 10.27
C TRP A 36 3.12 11.19 10.86
N GLU A 37 4.33 10.86 11.30
CA GLU A 37 4.62 9.56 11.94
C GLU A 37 3.78 9.32 13.20
N MET A 38 3.52 10.37 13.97
CA MET A 38 2.66 10.30 15.16
C MET A 38 1.16 10.27 14.83
N GLY A 39 0.78 10.59 13.59
CA GLY A 39 -0.62 10.74 13.17
C GLY A 39 -1.34 11.92 13.78
N ILE A 40 -0.60 12.97 14.15
CA ILE A 40 -1.18 14.27 14.59
C ILE A 40 -1.77 15.00 13.38
N TYR A 41 -1.02 15.00 12.27
CA TYR A 41 -1.44 15.58 10.99
C TYR A 41 -1.28 14.54 9.89
N GLU A 42 -1.95 14.79 8.77
CA GLU A 42 -1.82 13.97 7.57
C GLU A 42 -0.99 14.71 6.50
N PRO A 43 -0.11 14.01 5.77
CA PRO A 43 0.49 14.54 4.56
C PRO A 43 -0.59 14.83 3.51
N SER A 44 -0.34 15.82 2.65
CA SER A 44 -1.18 16.03 1.47
C SER A 44 -1.06 14.85 0.48
N LEU A 45 -1.93 14.79 -0.53
CA LEU A 45 -1.80 13.78 -1.60
C LEU A 45 -0.47 13.95 -2.36
N GLU A 46 -0.04 15.18 -2.57
CA GLU A 46 1.22 15.52 -3.23
C GLU A 46 2.41 15.05 -2.39
N ASP A 47 2.41 15.32 -1.08
CA ASP A 47 3.42 14.82 -0.15
C ASP A 47 3.44 13.29 -0.10
N LEU A 48 2.27 12.63 -0.13
CA LEU A 48 2.17 11.17 -0.16
C LEU A 48 2.88 10.56 -1.37
N CYS A 49 2.74 11.15 -2.55
CA CYS A 49 3.45 10.74 -3.76
C CYS A 49 4.96 10.91 -3.63
N LEU A 50 5.42 11.98 -2.96
CA LEU A 50 6.85 12.19 -2.69
C LEU A 50 7.38 11.20 -1.66
N ILE A 51 6.64 10.95 -0.59
CA ILE A 51 6.96 9.95 0.44
C ILE A 51 7.09 8.56 -0.17
N SER A 52 6.12 8.16 -1.01
CA SER A 52 6.13 6.85 -1.65
C SER A 52 7.36 6.67 -2.56
N SER A 53 7.71 7.73 -3.29
CA SER A 53 8.90 7.74 -4.15
C SER A 53 10.20 7.72 -3.35
N LEU A 54 10.28 8.48 -2.26
CA LEU A 54 11.45 8.53 -1.38
C LEU A 54 11.73 7.19 -0.69
N LEU A 55 10.68 6.51 -0.23
CA LEU A 55 10.78 5.29 0.57
C LEU A 55 10.73 4.01 -0.25
N ASP A 56 10.59 4.13 -1.58
CA ASP A 56 10.45 3.03 -2.54
C ASP A 56 9.33 2.04 -2.18
N VAL A 57 8.15 2.59 -1.86
CA VAL A 57 6.94 1.83 -1.51
C VAL A 57 5.73 2.42 -2.20
N SER A 58 4.64 1.67 -2.32
CA SER A 58 3.38 2.21 -2.85
C SER A 58 2.63 3.06 -1.80
N ILE A 59 1.79 3.98 -2.28
CA ILE A 59 0.86 4.71 -1.39
C ILE A 59 -0.09 3.74 -0.69
N ASP A 60 -0.54 2.67 -1.37
CA ASP A 60 -1.36 1.62 -0.76
C ASP A 60 -0.64 0.93 0.40
N TYR A 61 0.66 0.68 0.26
CA TYR A 61 1.47 0.19 1.37
C TYR A 61 1.44 1.19 2.52
N LEU A 62 1.77 2.47 2.29
CA LEU A 62 1.79 3.49 3.35
C LEU A 62 0.45 3.62 4.10
N LEU A 63 -0.66 3.48 3.39
CA LEU A 63 -2.02 3.65 3.94
C LEU A 63 -2.66 2.38 4.52
N GLY A 64 -2.03 1.20 4.40
CA GLY A 64 -2.64 -0.04 4.92
C GLY A 64 -3.44 -0.86 3.89
N ASN A 65 -3.48 -0.42 2.64
CA ASN A 65 -4.35 -0.94 1.57
C ASN A 65 -3.68 -2.00 0.68
N ASP A 66 -2.43 -2.38 0.93
CA ASP A 66 -1.71 -3.43 0.18
C ASP A 66 -2.19 -4.87 0.45
N LYS A 67 -3.19 -5.08 1.31
CA LYS A 67 -3.71 -6.42 1.64
C LYS A 67 -4.54 -7.06 0.54
N TYR A 68 -4.71 -6.41 -0.60
CA TYR A 68 -5.30 -7.03 -1.78
C TYR A 68 -4.32 -8.03 -2.36
N VAL A 69 -4.59 -9.32 -2.15
CA VAL A 69 -3.90 -10.38 -2.88
C VAL A 69 -4.26 -10.22 -4.36
N THR A 70 -3.32 -9.69 -5.14
CA THR A 70 -3.44 -9.73 -6.59
C THR A 70 -3.19 -11.16 -7.02
N LEU A 71 -4.23 -11.84 -7.51
CA LEU A 71 -4.09 -13.17 -8.09
C LEU A 71 -3.00 -13.15 -9.16
N SER A 72 -2.10 -14.13 -9.17
CA SER A 72 -1.17 -14.29 -10.28
C SER A 72 -1.93 -14.53 -11.59
N LEU A 73 -1.30 -14.26 -12.73
CA LEU A 73 -1.91 -14.59 -14.04
C LEU A 73 -2.30 -16.07 -14.13
N GLN A 74 -1.51 -16.94 -13.50
CA GLN A 74 -1.79 -18.38 -13.44
C GLN A 74 -3.05 -18.67 -12.61
N GLN A 75 -3.16 -18.08 -11.42
CA GLN A 75 -4.35 -18.23 -10.57
C GLN A 75 -5.62 -17.71 -11.25
N ARG A 76 -5.53 -16.60 -11.99
CA ARG A 76 -6.67 -16.06 -12.77
C ARG A 76 -7.12 -17.01 -13.87
N LYS A 77 -6.17 -17.63 -14.58
CA LYS A 77 -6.47 -18.63 -15.62
C LYS A 77 -7.18 -19.85 -15.02
N GLU A 78 -6.65 -20.38 -13.93
CA GLU A 78 -7.25 -21.53 -13.23
C GLU A 78 -8.69 -21.23 -12.78
N ILE A 79 -8.94 -20.07 -12.17
CA ILE A 79 -10.29 -19.65 -11.77
C ILE A 79 -11.23 -19.56 -12.97
N THR A 80 -10.75 -19.02 -14.09
CA THR A 80 -11.54 -18.89 -15.33
C THR A 80 -11.90 -20.26 -15.90
N GLU A 81 -10.95 -21.17 -15.90
CA GLU A 81 -11.13 -22.54 -16.41
C GLU A 81 -12.10 -23.34 -15.52
N LEU A 82 -12.00 -23.20 -14.20
CA LEU A 82 -12.96 -23.76 -13.25
C LEU A 82 -14.36 -23.18 -13.45
N ALA A 83 -14.49 -21.87 -13.64
CA ALA A 83 -15.78 -21.21 -13.85
C ALA A 83 -16.49 -21.71 -15.11
N ASN A 84 -15.74 -21.99 -16.19
CA ASN A 84 -16.31 -22.58 -17.40
C ASN A 84 -16.77 -24.02 -17.16
N LYS A 85 -15.96 -24.86 -16.49
CA LYS A 85 -16.36 -26.23 -16.13
C LYS A 85 -17.64 -26.26 -15.28
N VAL A 86 -17.79 -25.34 -14.34
CA VAL A 86 -19.01 -25.22 -13.51
C VAL A 86 -20.21 -24.84 -14.37
N LYS A 87 -20.07 -23.92 -15.33
CA LYS A 87 -21.15 -23.56 -16.25
C LYS A 87 -21.60 -24.74 -17.09
N ASP A 88 -20.68 -25.57 -17.56
CA ASP A 88 -21.02 -26.76 -18.34
C ASP A 88 -21.83 -27.75 -17.48
N ILE A 89 -21.41 -27.98 -16.23
CA ILE A 89 -22.12 -28.87 -15.29
C ILE A 89 -23.53 -28.36 -14.99
N VAL A 90 -23.67 -27.06 -14.70
CA VAL A 90 -24.97 -26.45 -14.33
C VAL A 90 -25.89 -26.32 -15.55
N GLY A 91 -25.33 -26.00 -16.71
CA GLY A 91 -26.08 -25.87 -17.97
C GLY A 91 -26.57 -27.21 -18.54
N SER A 92 -25.90 -28.32 -18.24
CA SER A 92 -26.32 -29.66 -18.66
C SER A 92 -27.49 -30.25 -17.86
N ASN A 93 -27.80 -29.71 -16.67
CA ASN A 93 -28.88 -30.21 -15.81
C ASN A 93 -30.29 -29.69 -16.16
N HIS A 94 -30.45 -28.93 -17.25
CA HIS A 94 -31.75 -28.38 -17.70
C HIS A 94 -32.22 -28.99 -19.04
N LYS A 95 -31.76 -30.18 -19.43
CA LYS A 95 -32.28 -30.95 -20.57
C LYS A 95 -32.82 -32.31 -20.12
#